data_AF-A0A120K1Q7-F1
#
_entry.id   AF-A0A120K1Q7-F1
#
_cell.length_a   1.000
_cell.length_b   1.000
_cell.length_c   1.000
_cell.angle_alpha   90.00
_cell.angle_beta   90.00
_cell.angle_gamma   90.00
#
_symmetry.space_group_name_H-M   'P 1'
#
loop_
_entity.id
_entity.type
_entity.pdbx_description
1 polymer ?
#
loop_
_entity_poly.entity_id
_entity_poly.type
_entity_poly.pdbx_seq_one_letter_code
_entity_poly.pdbx_strand_id
1 'polypeptide(L)'
;MSNSAEIPLTTDDPTGILPNTKIGRKNHAITKPITVDAETAEVLVRKPTGKPRLRKGQSEENYQEQLVEFFENSRGPLRTEEGWMDALDIDNTFDITIKQERQKLTAYCQRLYFRGEYAASYAMAMKLLPKYESINHKNKLEREISELQYIMTRSKPHI
;
A
#
# COMPACT_ATOMS: atom_id res chain seq x y z
N MET A 1 -44.11 21.04 23.22
CA MET A 1 -43.17 21.94 23.91
C MET A 1 -41.91 21.14 24.17
N SER A 2 -40.86 21.44 23.43
CA SER A 2 -39.63 20.64 23.32
C SER A 2 -38.58 21.21 24.25
N ASN A 3 -38.11 20.42 25.22
CA ASN A 3 -36.97 20.76 26.06
C ASN A 3 -35.69 20.29 25.38
N SER A 4 -34.80 21.22 25.02
CA SER A 4 -33.39 20.93 24.76
C SER A 4 -32.58 21.67 25.81
N ALA A 5 -31.93 20.91 26.70
CA ALA A 5 -31.05 21.44 27.73
C ALA A 5 -29.70 21.83 27.12
N GLU A 6 -29.28 23.08 27.32
CA GLU A 6 -27.92 23.54 27.09
C GLU A 6 -27.05 23.22 28.31
N ILE A 7 -25.85 22.69 28.09
CA ILE A 7 -24.81 22.55 29.13
C ILE A 7 -23.66 23.50 28.76
N PRO A 8 -23.11 24.30 29.69
CA PRO A 8 -22.24 25.44 29.38
C PRO A 8 -20.76 25.06 29.26
N LEU A 9 -20.06 25.82 28.42
CA LEU A 9 -18.63 25.75 28.17
C LEU A 9 -17.86 26.48 29.29
N THR A 10 -17.08 25.76 30.08
CA THR A 10 -16.16 26.35 31.07
C THR A 10 -14.94 26.96 30.39
N THR A 11 -14.69 28.22 30.75
CA THR A 11 -13.60 29.11 30.32
C THR A 11 -12.27 28.81 31.01
N ASP A 12 -11.22 29.19 30.30
CA ASP A 12 -9.79 29.14 30.60
C ASP A 12 -9.35 29.80 31.92
N ASP A 13 -8.20 29.38 32.49
CA ASP A 13 -7.23 30.31 33.12
C ASP A 13 -5.80 29.70 33.28
N PRO A 14 -4.74 30.48 33.60
CA PRO A 14 -3.84 31.02 32.58
C PRO A 14 -2.35 30.96 33.03
N THR A 15 -1.50 30.11 32.46
CA THR A 15 -0.05 30.31 32.66
C THR A 15 0.78 29.75 31.53
N GLY A 16 1.68 30.60 31.04
CA GLY A 16 2.94 30.14 30.47
C GLY A 16 3.03 30.30 28.96
N ILE A 17 3.51 31.48 28.55
CA ILE A 17 3.97 31.78 27.20
C ILE A 17 4.88 30.65 26.68
N LEU A 18 4.58 30.15 25.47
CA LEU A 18 5.54 29.41 24.64
C LEU A 18 5.70 30.09 23.28
N PRO A 19 6.92 30.02 22.71
CA PRO A 19 7.42 30.97 21.73
C PRO A 19 6.90 30.68 20.33
N ASN A 20 6.97 31.74 19.51
CA ASN A 20 6.86 31.80 18.06
C ASN A 20 7.16 30.46 17.36
N THR A 21 6.11 29.64 17.23
CA THR A 21 6.08 28.50 16.33
C THR A 21 4.90 28.77 15.41
N LYS A 22 5.11 28.62 14.11
CA LYS A 22 4.01 28.50 13.16
C LYS A 22 3.25 27.24 13.53
N ILE A 23 2.35 27.35 14.51
CA ILE A 23 1.38 26.32 14.82
C ILE A 23 0.54 26.24 13.56
N GLY A 24 0.76 25.19 12.77
CA GLY A 24 -0.10 24.78 11.67
C GLY A 24 -1.47 24.35 12.19
N ARG A 25 -2.16 25.23 12.93
CA ARG A 25 -3.60 25.14 13.12
C ARG A 25 -4.16 25.34 11.72
N LYS A 26 -4.48 24.22 11.06
CA LYS A 26 -5.36 24.24 9.89
C LYS A 26 -6.53 25.12 10.27
N ASN A 27 -6.88 26.08 9.41
CA ASN A 27 -8.06 26.90 9.60
C ASN A 27 -9.26 25.97 9.84
N HIS A 28 -9.67 25.81 11.11
CA HIS A 28 -10.90 25.12 11.50
C HIS A 28 -12.10 26.05 11.33
N ALA A 29 -12.09 26.85 10.26
CA ALA A 29 -13.34 27.37 9.74
C ALA A 29 -14.07 26.15 9.21
N ILE A 30 -14.88 25.54 10.07
CA ILE A 30 -15.95 24.62 9.68
C ILE A 30 -16.77 25.43 8.68
N THR A 31 -16.46 25.27 7.40
CA THR A 31 -17.23 25.82 6.30
C THR A 31 -18.51 25.02 6.29
N LYS A 32 -19.44 25.42 7.16
CA LYS A 32 -20.82 24.96 7.10
C LYS A 32 -21.27 25.18 5.64
N PRO A 33 -21.81 24.15 4.97
CA PRO A 33 -22.34 24.32 3.63
C PRO A 33 -23.38 25.44 3.66
N ILE A 34 -23.29 26.36 2.70
CA ILE A 34 -24.11 27.58 2.69
C ILE A 34 -25.56 27.25 2.36
N THR A 35 -25.75 26.27 1.48
CA THR A 35 -27.04 25.74 1.08
C THR A 35 -26.83 24.32 0.57
N VAL A 36 -27.68 23.40 1.01
CA VAL A 36 -27.89 22.11 0.37
C VAL A 36 -29.16 22.27 -0.43
N ASP A 37 -29.08 22.13 -1.75
CA ASP A 37 -30.29 22.04 -2.56
C ASP A 37 -30.91 20.66 -2.35
N ALA A 38 -32.12 20.64 -1.78
CA ALA A 38 -32.81 19.40 -1.41
C ALA A 38 -33.25 18.58 -2.63
N GLU A 39 -33.38 19.21 -3.80
CA GLU A 39 -33.83 18.55 -5.03
C GLU A 39 -32.67 17.94 -5.82
N THR A 40 -31.48 18.55 -5.79
CA THR A 40 -30.31 18.13 -6.58
C THR A 40 -29.15 17.54 -5.77
N ALA A 41 -29.24 17.58 -4.43
CA ALA A 41 -28.16 17.18 -3.51
C ALA A 41 -26.82 17.94 -3.76
N GLU A 42 -26.90 19.12 -4.36
CA GLU A 42 -25.75 19.98 -4.61
C GLU A 42 -25.39 20.79 -3.35
N VAL A 43 -24.10 20.80 -3.02
CA VAL A 43 -23.55 21.47 -1.84
C VAL A 43 -22.65 22.61 -2.27
N LEU A 44 -23.02 23.85 -1.92
CA LEU A 44 -22.19 25.01 -2.16
C LEU A 44 -21.14 25.15 -1.05
N VAL A 45 -19.87 24.91 -1.37
CA VAL A 45 -18.75 24.99 -0.42
C VAL A 45 -17.86 26.18 -0.74
N ARG A 46 -17.53 27.01 0.26
CA ARG A 46 -16.53 28.08 0.10
C ARG A 46 -15.13 27.55 0.35
N LYS A 47 -14.20 27.88 -0.53
CA LYS A 47 -12.77 27.68 -0.27
C LYS A 47 -12.26 28.69 0.77
N PRO A 48 -11.10 28.45 1.41
CA PRO A 48 -10.42 29.44 2.25
C PRO A 48 -10.15 30.77 1.52
N THR A 49 -10.06 30.74 0.18
CA THR A 49 -9.88 31.90 -0.70
C THR A 49 -11.18 32.66 -1.02
N GLY A 50 -12.30 32.31 -0.40
CA GLY A 50 -13.60 33.00 -0.53
C GLY A 50 -14.42 32.64 -1.77
N LYS A 51 -13.84 32.00 -2.79
CA LYS A 51 -14.56 31.59 -4.01
C LYS A 51 -15.50 30.39 -3.74
N PRO A 52 -16.81 30.50 -4.05
CA PRO A 52 -17.73 29.37 -3.93
C PRO A 52 -17.45 28.33 -5.02
N ARG A 53 -17.57 27.04 -4.69
CA ARG A 53 -17.59 25.94 -5.65
C ARG A 53 -18.79 25.05 -5.37
N LEU A 54 -19.47 24.66 -6.44
CA LEU A 54 -20.48 23.62 -6.42
C LEU A 54 -19.79 22.27 -6.25
N ARG A 55 -20.23 21.48 -5.27
CA ARG A 55 -19.85 20.09 -5.07
C ARG A 55 -21.12 19.27 -5.13
N LYS A 56 -21.22 18.35 -6.08
CA LYS A 56 -22.26 17.32 -6.02
C LYS A 56 -21.92 16.39 -4.87
N GLY A 57 -22.86 16.18 -3.95
CA GLY A 57 -22.77 15.06 -3.03
C GLY A 57 -22.78 13.73 -3.80
N GLN A 58 -22.39 12.66 -3.15
CA GLN A 58 -22.68 11.32 -3.65
C GLN A 58 -24.17 11.05 -3.43
N SER A 59 -24.87 10.50 -4.43
CA SER A 59 -26.23 10.02 -4.23
C SER A 59 -26.23 8.78 -3.32
N GLU A 60 -27.33 8.57 -2.60
CA GLU A 60 -27.50 7.36 -1.78
C GLU A 60 -27.35 6.09 -2.62
N GLU A 61 -27.90 6.09 -3.84
CA GLU A 61 -27.77 5.00 -4.81
C GLU A 61 -26.30 4.65 -5.11
N ASN A 62 -25.49 5.65 -5.45
CA ASN A 62 -24.06 5.45 -5.72
C ASN A 62 -23.29 4.99 -4.48
N TYR A 63 -23.76 5.32 -3.28
CA TYR A 63 -23.15 4.85 -2.04
C TYR A 63 -23.47 3.37 -1.80
N GLN A 64 -24.73 2.98 -1.98
CA GLN A 64 -25.17 1.59 -1.86
C GLN A 64 -24.48 0.69 -2.91
N GLU A 65 -24.34 1.15 -4.15
CA GLU A 65 -23.58 0.43 -5.18
C GLU A 65 -22.12 0.18 -4.77
N GLN A 66 -21.45 1.17 -4.17
CA GLN A 66 -20.08 1.02 -3.71
C GLN A 66 -19.95 0.07 -2.52
N LEU A 67 -20.94 0.04 -1.62
CA LEU A 67 -20.98 -0.91 -0.52
C LEU A 67 -21.14 -2.35 -1.04
N VAL A 68 -22.07 -2.57 -1.96
CA VAL A 68 -22.27 -3.88 -2.60
C VAL A 68 -20.99 -4.30 -3.32
N GLU A 69 -20.39 -3.41 -4.10
CA GLU A 69 -19.15 -3.70 -4.81
C GLU A 69 -18.01 -4.06 -3.85
N PHE A 70 -17.84 -3.29 -2.77
CA PHE A 70 -16.77 -3.53 -1.81
C PHE A 70 -16.95 -4.81 -1.00
N PHE A 71 -18.16 -5.07 -0.47
CA PHE A 71 -18.39 -6.18 0.46
C PHE A 71 -18.81 -7.48 -0.23
N GLU A 72 -19.60 -7.40 -1.29
CA GLU A 72 -20.20 -8.59 -1.93
C GLU A 72 -19.39 -9.05 -3.13
N ASN A 73 -18.99 -8.13 -4.01
CA ASN A 73 -18.33 -8.47 -5.27
C ASN A 73 -16.81 -8.58 -5.13
N SER A 74 -16.16 -7.48 -4.76
CA SER A 74 -14.70 -7.35 -4.72
C SER A 74 -14.08 -7.84 -3.41
N ARG A 75 -14.88 -7.99 -2.34
CA ARG A 75 -14.45 -8.38 -0.97
C ARG A 75 -13.30 -7.55 -0.39
N GLY A 76 -13.14 -6.32 -0.86
CA GLY A 76 -12.07 -5.41 -0.46
C GLY A 76 -10.65 -5.93 -0.73
N PRO A 77 -9.62 -5.21 -0.24
CA PRO A 77 -8.25 -5.66 -0.35
C PRO A 77 -8.02 -6.91 0.52
N LEU A 78 -7.59 -8.00 -0.12
CA LEU A 78 -7.25 -9.25 0.55
C LEU A 78 -5.97 -9.07 1.38
N ARG A 79 -5.98 -9.56 2.62
CA ARG A 79 -4.78 -9.67 3.44
C ARG A 79 -4.00 -10.89 2.96
N THR A 80 -2.76 -10.68 2.50
CA THR A 80 -1.83 -11.77 2.22
C THR A 80 -1.48 -12.50 3.52
N GLU A 81 -1.57 -13.83 3.51
CA GLU A 81 -1.22 -14.62 4.68
C GLU A 81 0.28 -14.58 4.98
N GLU A 82 0.62 -14.76 6.27
CA GLU A 82 2.00 -14.89 6.70
C GLU A 82 2.62 -16.16 6.10
N GLY A 83 3.82 -16.03 5.53
CA GLY A 83 4.47 -17.15 4.85
C GLY A 83 3.90 -17.49 3.46
N TRP A 84 3.02 -16.68 2.87
CA TRP A 84 2.54 -16.90 1.48
C TRP A 84 3.68 -16.98 0.46
N MET A 85 4.80 -16.29 0.72
CA MET A 85 6.00 -16.38 -0.14
C MET A 85 6.90 -17.58 0.19
N ASP A 86 6.64 -18.35 1.25
CA ASP A 86 7.44 -19.51 1.69
C ASP A 86 7.04 -20.83 1.01
N ALA A 87 5.83 -20.92 0.44
CA ALA A 87 5.35 -22.09 -0.28
C ALA A 87 5.60 -22.01 -1.80
N LEU A 88 6.87 -21.91 -2.24
CA LEU A 88 7.20 -21.97 -3.67
C LEU A 88 7.54 -23.40 -4.10
N ASP A 89 6.73 -23.97 -5.01
CA ASP A 89 7.09 -25.17 -5.77
C ASP A 89 7.93 -24.78 -7.00
N ILE A 90 9.25 -24.90 -6.86
CA ILE A 90 10.24 -24.39 -7.83
C ILE A 90 10.21 -25.18 -9.15
N ASP A 91 9.72 -26.42 -9.13
CA ASP A 91 9.99 -27.36 -10.22
C ASP A 91 8.82 -27.52 -11.22
N ASN A 92 7.57 -27.16 -10.87
CA ASN A 92 6.42 -27.40 -11.74
C ASN A 92 5.51 -26.20 -12.06
N THR A 93 5.62 -25.05 -11.37
CA THR A 93 4.62 -23.97 -11.52
C THR A 93 5.12 -22.69 -12.17
N PHE A 94 6.41 -22.55 -12.44
CA PHE A 94 6.98 -21.27 -12.91
C PHE A 94 7.54 -21.36 -14.33
N ASP A 95 6.95 -20.59 -15.23
CA ASP A 95 7.47 -20.20 -16.52
C ASP A 95 8.54 -19.10 -16.39
N ILE A 96 9.80 -19.52 -16.48
CA ILE A 96 10.97 -18.65 -16.45
C ILE A 96 11.02 -17.61 -17.58
N THR A 97 10.22 -17.73 -18.64
CA THR A 97 10.15 -16.68 -19.68
C THR A 97 9.46 -15.43 -19.15
N ILE A 98 8.57 -15.57 -18.15
CA ILE A 98 7.82 -14.48 -17.52
C ILE A 98 8.69 -13.78 -16.47
N LYS A 99 8.87 -12.46 -16.64
CA LYS A 99 9.70 -11.63 -15.74
C LYS A 99 9.22 -11.67 -14.29
N GLN A 100 7.92 -11.61 -14.06
CA GLN A 100 7.35 -11.62 -12.70
C GLN A 100 7.67 -12.92 -11.97
N GLU A 101 7.68 -14.04 -12.68
CA GLU A 101 7.96 -15.35 -12.10
C GLU A 101 9.44 -15.52 -11.79
N ARG A 102 10.33 -15.06 -12.67
CA ARG A 102 11.76 -14.94 -12.34
C ARG A 102 11.98 -14.08 -11.11
N GLN A 103 11.32 -12.94 -11.01
CA GLN A 103 11.43 -12.08 -9.82
C GLN A 103 11.00 -12.80 -8.54
N LYS A 104 9.92 -13.59 -8.58
CA LYS A 104 9.49 -14.41 -7.43
C LYS A 104 10.55 -15.44 -7.04
N LEU A 105 11.10 -16.17 -8.01
CA LEU A 105 12.14 -17.17 -7.79
C LEU A 105 13.44 -16.55 -7.22
N THR A 106 13.88 -15.43 -7.81
CA THR A 106 15.06 -14.69 -7.34
C THR A 106 14.84 -14.13 -5.94
N ALA A 107 13.67 -13.54 -5.66
CA ALA A 107 13.33 -13.01 -4.34
C ALA A 107 13.28 -14.11 -3.27
N TYR A 108 12.77 -15.30 -3.60
CA TYR A 108 12.79 -16.43 -2.69
C TYR A 108 14.24 -16.86 -2.38
N CYS A 109 15.09 -16.98 -3.39
CA CYS A 109 16.51 -17.30 -3.21
C CYS A 109 17.24 -16.25 -2.33
N GLN A 110 16.96 -14.96 -2.54
CA GLN A 110 17.48 -13.87 -1.71
C GLN A 110 16.98 -13.94 -0.27
N ARG A 111 15.70 -14.29 -0.06
CA ARG A 111 15.14 -14.43 1.28
C ARG A 111 15.83 -15.53 2.07
N LEU A 112 16.09 -16.69 1.47
CA LEU A 112 16.89 -17.76 2.10
C LEU A 112 18.27 -17.25 2.52
N TYR A 113 18.94 -16.48 1.65
CA TYR A 113 20.24 -15.89 1.94
C TYR A 113 20.20 -14.93 3.15
N PHE A 114 19.22 -14.01 3.18
CA PHE A 114 19.10 -13.05 4.28
C PHE A 114 18.59 -13.65 5.59
N ARG A 115 17.89 -14.80 5.54
CA ARG A 115 17.55 -15.60 6.73
C ARG A 115 18.74 -16.39 7.28
N GLY A 116 19.88 -16.41 6.57
CA GLY A 116 21.07 -17.18 6.97
C GLY A 116 21.02 -18.65 6.56
N GLU A 117 20.03 -19.06 5.76
CA GLU A 117 19.90 -20.43 5.23
C GLU A 117 20.81 -20.66 4.02
N TYR A 118 22.12 -20.48 4.21
CA TYR A 118 23.11 -20.46 3.12
C TYR A 118 23.17 -21.74 2.28
N ALA A 119 22.99 -22.90 2.90
CA ALA A 119 22.97 -24.16 2.16
C ALA A 119 21.77 -24.24 1.19
N ALA A 120 20.59 -23.79 1.65
CA ALA A 120 19.38 -23.77 0.85
C ALA A 120 19.45 -22.71 -0.26
N SER A 121 19.95 -21.51 0.05
CA SER A 121 20.14 -20.45 -0.95
C SER A 121 21.14 -20.85 -2.03
N TYR A 122 22.23 -21.53 -1.65
CA TYR A 122 23.23 -22.05 -2.57
C TYR A 122 22.63 -23.10 -3.52
N ALA A 123 21.93 -24.10 -2.97
CA ALA A 123 21.28 -25.14 -3.75
C ALA A 123 20.25 -24.56 -4.73
N MET A 124 19.51 -23.54 -4.30
CA MET A 124 18.53 -22.88 -5.15
C MET A 124 19.17 -22.05 -6.26
N ALA A 125 20.20 -21.27 -5.95
CA ALA A 125 20.92 -20.51 -6.94
C ALA A 125 21.58 -21.42 -8.00
N MET A 126 22.10 -22.58 -7.59
CA MET A 126 22.60 -23.61 -8.52
C MET A 126 21.53 -24.14 -9.49
N LYS A 127 20.28 -24.26 -9.04
CA LYS A 127 19.16 -24.69 -9.92
C LYS A 127 18.71 -23.57 -10.87
N LEU A 128 18.69 -22.32 -10.41
CA LEU A 128 18.17 -21.18 -11.17
C LEU A 128 19.16 -20.62 -12.19
N LEU A 129 20.45 -20.60 -11.87
CA LEU A 129 21.49 -20.04 -12.73
C LEU A 129 21.48 -20.61 -14.17
N PRO A 130 21.53 -21.94 -14.39
CA PRO A 130 21.51 -22.50 -15.75
C PRO A 130 20.20 -22.22 -16.48
N LYS A 131 19.07 -22.16 -15.75
CA LYS A 131 17.76 -21.81 -16.32
C LYS A 131 17.79 -20.37 -16.85
N TYR A 132 18.35 -19.42 -16.11
CA TYR A 132 18.40 -18.01 -16.52
C TYR A 132 19.42 -17.76 -17.63
N GLU A 133 20.57 -18.44 -17.60
CA GLU A 133 21.57 -18.36 -18.67
C GLU A 133 20.99 -18.85 -20.01
N SER A 134 20.17 -19.91 -20.00
CA SER A 134 19.56 -20.47 -21.22
C SER A 134 18.65 -19.50 -21.98
N ILE A 135 18.00 -18.58 -21.26
CA ILE A 135 17.06 -17.58 -21.81
C ILE A 135 17.65 -16.17 -21.89
N ASN A 136 18.93 -16.00 -21.52
CA ASN A 136 19.58 -14.69 -21.48
C ASN A 136 19.91 -14.19 -22.89
N HIS A 137 18.92 -13.60 -23.57
CA HIS A 137 19.13 -12.96 -24.86
C HIS A 137 19.59 -11.51 -24.69
N LYS A 138 20.72 -11.14 -25.31
CA LYS A 138 21.27 -9.77 -25.31
C LYS A 138 21.50 -9.20 -23.90
N ASN A 139 21.97 -10.01 -22.96
CA ASN A 139 22.28 -9.61 -21.59
C ASN A 139 21.11 -9.01 -20.79
N LYS A 140 19.86 -9.31 -21.19
CA LYS A 140 18.66 -8.81 -20.50
C LYS A 140 18.55 -9.29 -19.05
N LEU A 141 19.19 -10.41 -18.71
CA LEU A 141 19.15 -11.04 -17.39
C LEU A 141 20.48 -10.94 -16.64
N GLU A 142 21.44 -10.15 -17.12
CA GLU A 142 22.78 -10.04 -16.55
C GLU A 142 22.76 -9.61 -15.07
N ARG A 143 21.82 -8.73 -14.70
CA ARG A 143 21.62 -8.35 -13.29
C ARG A 143 21.13 -9.53 -12.44
N GLU A 144 20.12 -10.26 -12.91
CA GLU A 144 19.55 -11.40 -12.17
C GLU A 144 20.60 -12.51 -12.01
N ILE A 145 21.39 -12.76 -13.06
CA ILE A 145 22.50 -13.72 -13.06
C ILE A 145 23.61 -13.29 -12.10
N SER A 146 24.03 -12.03 -12.12
CA SER A 146 25.09 -11.55 -11.21
C SER A 146 24.67 -11.58 -9.74
N GLU A 147 23.39 -11.30 -9.44
CA GLU A 147 22.82 -11.46 -8.10
C GLU A 147 22.85 -12.94 -7.64
N LEU A 148 22.48 -13.88 -8.51
CA LEU A 148 22.57 -15.32 -8.22
C LEU A 148 24.01 -15.78 -8.01
N GLN A 149 24.95 -15.33 -8.85
CA GLN A 149 26.38 -15.64 -8.71
C GLN A 149 26.95 -15.08 -7.40
N TYR A 150 26.52 -13.89 -6.99
CA TYR A 150 26.90 -13.31 -5.70
C TYR A 150 26.44 -14.18 -4.54
N ILE A 151 25.16 -14.61 -4.55
CA ILE A 151 24.61 -15.52 -3.53
C ILE A 151 25.39 -16.83 -3.51
N MET A 152 25.67 -17.43 -4.67
CA MET A 152 26.44 -18.67 -4.74
C MET A 152 27.85 -18.53 -4.16
N THR A 153 28.54 -17.42 -4.46
CA THR A 153 29.90 -17.17 -3.98
C THR A 153 29.94 -17.01 -2.47
N ARG A 154 28.98 -16.27 -1.90
CA ARG A 154 28.92 -15.99 -0.47
C ARG A 154 28.34 -17.13 0.37
N SER A 155 27.47 -17.95 -0.22
CA SER A 155 26.79 -19.04 0.46
C SER A 155 27.50 -20.39 0.27
N LYS A 156 28.65 -20.40 -0.44
CA LYS A 156 29.40 -21.62 -0.70
C LYS A 156 29.78 -22.26 0.64
N PRO A 157 29.33 -23.50 0.92
CA PRO A 157 29.70 -24.17 2.16
C PRO A 157 31.22 -24.35 2.17
N HIS A 158 31.87 -23.86 3.23
CA HIS A 158 33.25 -24.18 3.50
C HIS A 158 33.29 -25.66 3.91
N ILE A 159 33.80 -26.50 3.02
CA ILE A 159 34.16 -27.89 3.30
C ILE A 159 35.42 -27.89 4.14
#